data_AF-A0A7W0CZY9-F1
#
_entry.id   AF-A0A7W0CZY9-F1
#
_cell.length_a   1.000
_cell.length_b   1.000
_cell.length_c   1.000
_cell.angle_alpha   90.00
_cell.angle_beta   90.00
_cell.angle_gamma   90.00
#
_symmetry.space_group_name_H-M   'P 1'
#
loop_
_entity.id
_entity.type
_entity.pdbx_description
1 polymer ?
#
loop_
_entity_poly.entity_id
_entity_poly.type
_entity_poly.pdbx_seq_one_letter_code
_entity_poly.pdbx_strand_id
1 'polypeptide(L)' 'MGELIDKIKGNANEAAGKLKQASDNPDVRDEGAGQELKGKGQQLKGKIKGALGDDI' A
#
# COMPACT_ATOMS: atom_id res chain seq x y z
N MET A 1 7.22 -7.77 12.84
CA MET A 1 6.49 -8.70 11.95
C MET A 1 7.49 -9.17 10.91
N GLY A 2 7.47 -10.46 10.53
CA GLY A 2 8.51 -10.99 9.63
C GLY A 2 8.45 -10.34 8.25
N GLU A 3 9.62 -10.01 7.68
CA GLU A 3 9.78 -9.32 6.39
C GLU A 3 8.98 -9.98 5.25
N LEU A 4 8.80 -11.30 5.31
CA LEU A 4 7.97 -12.08 4.39
C LEU A 4 6.48 -11.73 4.48
N ILE A 5 5.94 -11.60 5.70
CA ILE A 5 4.52 -11.25 5.92
C ILE A 5 4.26 -9.83 5.45
N ASP A 6 5.20 -8.91 5.68
CA ASP A 6 5.05 -7.51 5.28
C ASP A 6 5.12 -7.34 3.75
N LYS A 7 5.99 -8.08 3.06
CA LYS A 7 6.01 -8.13 1.59
C LYS A 7 4.73 -8.71 0.99
N ILE A 8 4.22 -9.81 1.55
CA ILE A 8 2.96 -10.42 1.10
C ILE A 8 1.80 -9.44 1.27
N LYS A 9 1.70 -8.76 2.42
CA LYS A 9 0.66 -7.74 2.66
C LYS A 9 0.79 -6.55 1.70
N GLY A 10 2.00 -6.11 1.41
CA GLY A 10 2.25 -5.05 0.42
C GLY A 10 1.72 -5.44 -0.97
N ASN A 11 2.11 -6.62 -1.44
CA ASN A 11 1.69 -7.12 -2.75
C ASN A 11 0.18 -7.39 -2.83
N ALA A 12 -0.42 -7.91 -1.77
CA ALA A 12 -1.86 -8.16 -1.70
C ALA A 12 -2.67 -6.86 -1.74
N ASN A 13 -2.22 -5.82 -1.04
CA ASN A 13 -2.87 -4.50 -1.10
C ASN A 13 -2.73 -3.82 -2.47
N GLU A 14 -1.57 -3.94 -3.12
CA GLU A 14 -1.39 -3.44 -4.49
C GLU A 14 -2.27 -4.20 -5.49
N ALA A 15 -2.38 -5.53 -5.36
CA ALA A 15 -3.24 -6.34 -6.20
C ALA A 15 -4.72 -5.96 -5.99
N ALA A 16 -5.17 -5.84 -4.75
CA ALA A 16 -6.54 -5.42 -4.43
C ALA A 16 -6.85 -4.01 -4.95
N GLY A 17 -5.92 -3.06 -4.81
CA GLY A 17 -6.06 -1.70 -5.36
C GLY A 17 -6.19 -1.70 -6.88
N LYS A 18 -5.34 -2.45 -7.60
CA LYS A 18 -5.42 -2.60 -9.05
C LYS A 18 -6.72 -3.26 -9.52
N LEU A 19 -7.21 -4.27 -8.81
CA LEU A 19 -8.48 -4.92 -9.10
C LEU A 19 -9.66 -3.95 -8.92
N LYS A 20 -9.64 -3.13 -7.87
CA LYS A 20 -10.65 -2.07 -7.66
C LYS A 20 -10.61 -1.01 -8.76
N GLN A 21 -9.41 -0.58 -9.17
CA GLN A 21 -9.22 0.38 -10.27
C GLN A 21 -9.62 -0.18 -11.65
N ALA A 22 -9.64 -1.50 -11.80
CA ALA A 22 -10.13 -2.19 -13.00
C ALA A 22 -11.65 -2.40 -13.00
N SER A 23 -12.36 -2.03 -11.92
CA SER A 23 -13.82 -2.08 -11.87
C SER A 23 -14.45 -1.03 -12.78
N ASP A 24 -15.58 -1.34 -13.40
CA ASP A 24 -16.37 -0.38 -14.18
C ASP A 24 -17.19 0.60 -13.30
N ASN A 25 -17.23 0.38 -11.99
CA ASN A 25 -17.92 1.28 -11.06
C ASN A 25 -16.97 2.42 -10.62
N PRO A 26 -17.29 3.70 -10.94
CA PRO A 26 -16.44 4.85 -10.59
C PRO A 26 -16.16 4.96 -9.08
N ASP A 27 -17.12 4.66 -8.22
CA ASP A 27 -16.92 4.71 -6.76
C ASP A 27 -15.87 3.69 -6.29
N VAL A 28 -15.86 2.50 -6.90
CA VAL A 28 -14.91 1.44 -6.57
C VAL A 28 -13.51 1.79 -7.08
N ARG A 29 -13.41 2.46 -8.23
CA ARG A 29 -12.13 2.93 -8.77
C ARG A 29 -11.51 4.01 -7.89
N ASP A 30 -12.32 4.96 -7.44
CA ASP A 30 -11.88 6.04 -6.56
C ASP A 30 -11.44 5.51 -5.19
N GLU A 31 -12.17 4.54 -4.63
CA GLU A 31 -11.75 3.85 -3.41
C GLU A 31 -10.42 3.10 -3.59
N GLY A 32 -10.23 2.44 -4.74
CA GLY A 32 -8.99 1.78 -5.10
C GLY A 32 -7.80 2.73 -5.23
N ALA A 33 -8.01 3.89 -5.86
CA ALA A 33 -7.00 4.95 -5.98
C ALA A 33 -6.64 5.55 -4.61
N GLY A 34 -7.64 5.80 -3.76
CA GLY A 34 -7.44 6.27 -2.39
C GLY A 34 -6.67 5.28 -1.51
N GLN A 35 -6.95 3.98 -1.64
CA GLN A 35 -6.22 2.92 -0.93
C GLN A 35 -4.77 2.81 -1.38
N GLU A 36 -4.51 2.92 -2.68
CA GLU A 36 -3.14 2.92 -3.22
C GLU A 36 -2.34 4.13 -2.72
N LEU A 37 -2.92 5.33 -2.76
CA LEU A 37 -2.30 6.55 -2.23
C LEU A 37 -1.95 6.43 -0.75
N LYS A 38 -2.89 5.93 0.06
CA LYS A 38 -2.66 5.71 1.49
C LYS A 38 -1.55 4.68 1.73
N GLY A 39 -1.55 3.57 0.99
CA GLY A 39 -0.51 2.54 1.08
C GLY A 39 0.88 3.06 0.70
N LYS A 40 0.98 3.79 -0.41
CA LYS A 40 2.22 4.46 -0.84
C LYS A 40 2.71 5.49 0.17
N GLY A 41 1.81 6.28 0.76
CA GLY A 41 2.15 7.24 1.81
C GLY A 41 2.71 6.56 3.06
N GLN A 42 2.12 5.44 3.49
CA GLN A 42 2.63 4.64 4.61
C GLN A 42 3.99 4.01 4.29
N GLN A 43 4.18 3.46 3.09
CA GLN A 43 5.49 2.93 2.66
C GLN A 43 6.55 4.03 2.64
N LEU A 44 6.23 5.21 2.09
CA LEU A 44 7.16 6.33 2.04
C LEU A 44 7.53 6.79 3.46
N LYS A 45 6.54 6.92 4.36
CA LYS A 45 6.79 7.24 5.76
C LYS A 45 7.66 6.18 6.44
N GLY A 46 7.40 4.89 6.18
CA GLY A 46 8.22 3.79 6.68
C GLY A 46 9.65 3.82 6.15
N LYS A 47 9.84 4.12 4.85
CA LYS A 47 11.16 4.29 4.23
C LYS A 47 11.91 5.48 4.82
N ILE A 48 11.25 6.63 5.00
CA ILE A 48 11.84 7.82 5.62
C ILE A 48 12.23 7.51 7.07
N LYS A 49 11.34 6.85 7.83
CA LYS A 49 11.60 6.45 9.22
C LYS A 49 12.78 5.48 9.30
N GLY A 50 12.82 4.44 8.46
CA GLY A 50 13.95 3.51 8.39
C GLY A 50 15.26 4.16 7.94
N ALA A 51 15.22 5.09 6.98
CA ALA A 51 16.40 5.80 6.49
C ALA A 51 16.96 6.83 7.49
N LEU A 52 16.10 7.41 8.33
CA LEU A 52 16.49 8.36 9.38
C LEU A 52 16.97 7.65 10.67
N GLY A 53 17.11 6.33 10.64
CA GLY A 53 17.61 5.56 11.79
C GLY A 53 16.51 5.24 12.80
N ASP A 54 15.40 4.67 12.35
CA ASP A 54 14.55 3.85 13.21
C ASP A 54 15.27 2.50 13.45
N ASP A 55 16.42 2.59 14.11
CA ASP A 55 17.08 1.48 14.77
C ASP A 55 16.27 1.16 16.03
N ILE A 56 15.38 0.17 15.91
CA ILE A 56 15.02 -0.74 17.00
C ILE A 56 15.47 -2.13 16.58
#